data_AF-A0A0V0JAG7-F1
#
_entry.id   AF-A0A0V0JAG7-F1
#
_cell.length_a   1.000
_cell.length_b   1.000
_cell.length_c   1.000
_cell.angle_alpha   90.00
_cell.angle_beta   90.00
_cell.angle_gamma   90.00
#
_symmetry.space_group_name_H-M   'P 1'
#
loop_
_entity.id
_entity.type
_entity.pdbx_description
1 polymer ?
#
loop_
_entity_poly.entity_id
_entity_poly.type
_entity_poly.pdbx_seq_one_letter_code
_entity_poly.pdbx_strand_id
1 'polypeptide(L)'
;MVIVTLISIFLIERLGRRKLLLPGLGIMFACTILITIGLAVRSSNQNVVYLAIASIYVFVGGFAIGPGSIPWFIVAEMFVQETRDAAILVTVLVNWISQIIVSLGYMQLLAYLKDFSFIPFTVLLAIFIALLYRYLPETNGRSPREVEEDFLKATTRGLSPVSSQNVQEVDRRHGKSSDALVLGY
;
A
#
# COMPACT_ATOMS: atom_id res chain seq x y z
N MET A 1 -12.95 12.29 14.97
CA MET A 1 -12.74 10.97 14.34
C MET A 1 -13.95 10.52 13.55
N VAL A 2 -15.11 10.33 14.18
CA VAL A 2 -16.35 9.90 13.49
C VAL A 2 -16.74 10.82 12.31
N ILE A 3 -16.61 12.14 12.46
CA ILE A 3 -16.91 13.09 11.37
C ILE A 3 -15.94 12.93 10.19
N VAL A 4 -14.64 12.74 10.46
CA VAL A 4 -13.61 12.59 9.41
C VAL A 4 -13.78 11.28 8.66
N THR A 5 -14.15 10.20 9.35
CA THR A 5 -14.43 8.91 8.72
C THR A 5 -15.68 8.98 7.83
N LEU A 6 -16.73 9.71 8.24
CA LEU A 6 -17.91 9.91 7.39
C LEU A 6 -17.55 10.70 6.11
N ILE A 7 -16.74 11.75 6.22
CA ILE A 7 -16.26 12.51 5.06
C ILE A 7 -15.38 11.63 4.16
N SER A 8 -14.53 10.78 4.75
CA SER A 8 -13.66 9.85 4.00
C SER A 8 -14.45 8.88 3.14
N ILE A 9 -15.55 8.31 3.66
CA ILE A 9 -16.42 7.40 2.90
C ILE A 9 -16.93 8.09 1.61
N PHE A 10 -17.48 9.31 1.74
CA PHE A 10 -17.94 10.07 0.58
C PHE A 10 -16.80 10.47 -0.38
N LEU A 11 -15.61 10.78 0.14
CA LEU A 11 -14.44 11.14 -0.67
C LEU A 11 -13.87 9.95 -1.46
N ILE A 12 -13.87 8.75 -0.87
CA ILE A 12 -13.41 7.52 -1.51
C ILE A 12 -14.26 7.21 -2.75
N GLU A 13 -15.58 7.36 -2.63
CA GLU A 13 -16.52 7.09 -3.73
C GLU A 13 -16.37 8.08 -4.90
N ARG A 14 -15.90 9.31 -4.65
CA ARG A 14 -15.78 10.35 -5.70
C ARG A 14 -14.39 10.48 -6.33
N LEU A 15 -13.28 10.33 -5.58
CA LEU A 15 -11.96 10.73 -6.05
C LEU A 15 -11.04 9.58 -6.47
N GLY A 16 -11.38 8.34 -6.12
CA GLY A 16 -10.52 7.18 -6.39
C GLY A 16 -9.41 6.99 -5.37
N ARG A 17 -9.00 5.72 -5.22
CA ARG A 17 -8.16 5.24 -4.12
C ARG A 17 -6.77 5.88 -4.09
N ARG A 18 -6.06 5.99 -5.22
CA ARG A 18 -4.71 6.60 -5.29
C ARG A 18 -4.72 8.09 -4.99
N LYS A 19 -5.71 8.82 -5.53
CA LYS A 19 -5.84 10.29 -5.38
C LYS A 19 -6.23 10.69 -3.96
N LEU A 20 -6.71 9.76 -3.14
CA LEU A 20 -7.00 10.00 -1.73
C LEU A 20 -5.86 9.51 -0.81
N LEU A 21 -5.20 8.40 -1.17
CA LEU A 21 -4.11 7.82 -0.38
C LEU A 21 -2.87 8.73 -0.34
N LEU A 22 -2.44 9.26 -1.48
CA LEU A 22 -1.21 10.06 -1.58
C LEU A 22 -1.28 11.38 -0.82
N PRO A 23 -2.34 12.20 -0.98
CA PRO A 23 -2.50 13.42 -0.19
C PRO A 23 -2.65 13.14 1.31
N GLY A 24 -3.35 12.07 1.70
CA GLY A 24 -3.45 11.65 3.10
C GLY A 24 -2.08 11.35 3.73
N LEU A 25 -1.24 10.59 3.02
CA LEU A 25 0.14 10.33 3.44
C LEU A 25 1.00 11.59 3.45
N GLY A 26 0.81 12.50 2.49
CA GLY A 26 1.51 13.79 2.45
C GLY A 26 1.16 14.68 3.64
N ILE A 27 -0.12 14.75 4.03
CA ILE A 27 -0.55 15.45 5.25
C ILE A 27 0.11 14.83 6.49
N MET A 28 0.10 13.50 6.60
CA MET A 28 0.75 12.81 7.71
C MET A 28 2.26 13.11 7.76
N PHE A 29 2.94 13.08 6.62
CA PHE A 29 4.37 13.41 6.53
C PHE A 29 4.66 14.83 7.02
N ALA A 30 3.92 15.83 6.52
CA ALA A 30 4.06 17.22 6.96
C ALA A 30 3.78 17.37 8.46
N CYS A 31 2.74 16.71 8.99
CA CYS A 31 2.43 16.74 10.42
C CYS A 31 3.54 16.12 11.28
N THR A 32 4.18 15.02 10.86
CA THR A 32 5.30 14.44 11.63
C THR A 32 6.50 15.39 11.74
N ILE A 33 6.77 16.17 10.70
CA ILE A 33 7.82 17.20 10.72
C ILE A 33 7.44 18.31 11.70
N LEU A 34 6.19 18.81 11.63
CA LEU A 34 5.70 19.85 12.55
C LEU A 34 5.71 19.40 14.01
N ILE A 35 5.35 18.14 14.29
CA ILE A 35 5.41 17.56 15.63
C ILE A 35 6.86 17.49 16.13
N THR A 36 7.79 17.02 15.29
CA THR A 36 9.22 16.95 15.64
C THR A 36 9.79 18.34 15.96
N ILE A 37 9.48 19.35 15.13
CA ILE A 37 9.91 20.73 15.36
C ILE A 37 9.30 21.28 16.66
N GLY A 38 8.00 21.06 16.87
CA GLY A 38 7.29 21.53 18.07
C GLY A 38 7.83 20.92 19.37
N LEU A 39 8.23 19.64 19.34
CA LEU A 39 8.91 18.99 20.45
C LEU A 39 10.32 19.53 20.66
N ALA A 40 11.10 19.72 19.59
CA ALA A 40 12.49 20.20 19.68
C ALA A 40 12.62 21.62 20.25
N VAL A 41 11.65 22.50 19.98
CA VAL A 41 11.64 23.90 20.47
C VAL A 41 10.77 24.13 21.71
N ARG A 42 10.27 23.05 22.32
CA ARG A 42 9.36 23.13 23.49
C ARG A 42 9.96 23.85 24.69
N SER A 43 11.28 23.78 24.86
CA SER A 43 12.01 24.44 25.95
C SER A 43 12.06 25.96 25.82
N SER A 44 11.92 26.48 24.59
CA SER A 44 12.06 27.90 24.30
C SER A 44 10.71 28.62 24.18
N ASN A 45 9.65 27.93 23.73
CA ASN A 45 8.34 28.55 23.54
C ASN A 45 7.22 27.52 23.77
N GLN A 46 6.48 27.65 24.87
CA GLN A 46 5.36 26.73 25.16
C GLN A 46 4.22 26.81 24.13
N ASN A 47 4.08 27.92 23.41
CA ASN A 47 3.00 28.07 22.42
C ASN A 47 3.15 27.10 21.24
N VAL A 48 4.38 26.66 20.92
CA VAL A 48 4.62 25.70 19.83
C VAL A 48 4.15 24.28 20.19
N VAL A 49 3.95 23.99 21.47
CA VAL A 49 3.41 22.70 21.94
C VAL A 49 1.93 22.57 21.57
N TYR A 50 1.16 23.67 21.64
CA TYR A 50 -0.23 23.65 21.18
C TYR A 50 -0.33 23.41 19.67
N LEU A 51 0.62 23.92 18.89
CA LEU A 51 0.71 23.63 17.46
C LEU A 51 1.05 22.16 17.18
N ALA A 52 1.94 21.55 17.98
CA ALA A 52 2.23 20.11 17.89
C ALA A 52 1.00 19.26 18.23
N ILE A 53 0.25 19.62 19.27
CA ILE A 53 -1.01 18.95 19.64
C ILE A 53 -2.04 19.06 18.50
N ALA A 54 -2.24 20.25 17.94
CA ALA A 54 -3.12 20.43 16.77
C ALA A 54 -2.67 19.58 15.58
N SER A 55 -1.37 19.50 15.34
CA SER A 55 -0.78 18.69 14.26
C SER A 55 -1.03 17.19 14.45
N ILE A 56 -1.10 16.69 15.69
CA ILE A 56 -1.48 15.30 15.98
C ILE A 56 -2.93 15.03 15.54
N TYR A 57 -3.87 15.95 15.82
CA TYR A 57 -5.26 15.76 15.37
C TYR A 57 -5.38 15.75 13.84
N VAL A 58 -4.62 16.62 13.16
CA VAL A 58 -4.56 16.65 11.69
C VAL A 58 -3.91 15.37 11.14
N PHE A 59 -2.85 14.87 11.78
CA PHE A 59 -2.21 13.60 11.44
C PHE A 59 -3.21 12.44 11.50
N VAL A 60 -3.99 12.33 12.58
CA VAL A 60 -4.99 11.27 12.70
C VAL A 60 -6.12 11.46 11.67
N GLY A 61 -6.47 12.71 11.34
CA GLY A 61 -7.40 13.01 10.24
C GLY A 61 -6.90 12.51 8.88
N GLY A 62 -5.64 12.80 8.54
CA GLY A 62 -4.99 12.30 7.33
C GLY A 62 -4.90 10.77 7.29
N PHE A 63 -4.61 10.14 8.42
CA PHE A 63 -4.64 8.69 8.57
C PHE A 63 -6.03 8.12 8.27
N ALA A 64 -7.08 8.67 8.87
CA ALA A 64 -8.45 8.19 8.68
C ALA A 64 -8.93 8.32 7.22
N ILE A 65 -8.49 9.36 6.51
CA ILE A 65 -8.88 9.60 5.12
C ILE A 65 -8.18 8.65 4.14
N GLY A 66 -6.91 8.35 4.38
CA GLY A 66 -6.11 7.55 3.44
C GLY A 66 -5.76 6.16 3.98
N PRO A 67 -4.64 6.00 4.71
CA PRO A 67 -4.14 4.69 5.12
C PRO A 67 -5.06 3.88 6.04
N GLY A 68 -6.00 4.52 6.74
CA GLY A 68 -6.89 3.86 7.69
C GLY A 68 -7.97 3.00 7.02
N SER A 69 -8.45 3.42 5.85
CA SER A 69 -9.57 2.78 5.14
C SER A 69 -9.13 2.12 3.84
N ILE A 70 -8.29 2.78 3.05
CA ILE A 70 -7.97 2.40 1.67
C ILE A 70 -7.27 1.03 1.53
N PRO A 71 -6.27 0.65 2.36
CA PRO A 71 -5.60 -0.64 2.22
C PRO A 71 -6.55 -1.84 2.35
N TRP A 72 -7.53 -1.76 3.24
CA TRP A 72 -8.55 -2.80 3.42
C TRP A 72 -9.40 -2.98 2.16
N PHE A 73 -9.75 -1.88 1.51
CA PHE A 73 -10.48 -1.90 0.25
C PHE A 73 -9.64 -2.39 -0.93
N ILE A 74 -8.34 -2.05 -0.98
CA ILE A 74 -7.45 -2.45 -2.09
C ILE A 74 -7.21 -3.96 -2.06
N VAL A 75 -6.99 -4.54 -0.89
CA VAL A 75 -6.82 -6.01 -0.75
C VAL A 75 -8.07 -6.74 -1.25
N ALA A 76 -9.27 -6.22 -0.95
CA ALA A 76 -10.50 -6.80 -1.48
C ALA A 76 -10.67 -6.61 -3.01
N GLU A 77 -9.96 -5.69 -3.66
CA GLU A 77 -10.07 -5.48 -5.12
C GLU A 77 -8.98 -6.20 -5.92
N MET A 78 -7.78 -6.37 -5.35
CA MET A 78 -6.64 -6.95 -6.06
C MET A 78 -6.69 -8.47 -6.16
N PHE A 79 -7.45 -9.15 -5.30
CA PHE A 79 -7.48 -10.62 -5.26
C PHE A 79 -8.81 -11.20 -5.77
N VAL A 80 -8.70 -12.21 -6.64
CA VAL A 80 -9.82 -13.04 -7.07
C VAL A 80 -10.43 -13.79 -5.88
N GLN A 81 -11.73 -14.10 -5.96
CA GLN A 81 -12.51 -14.57 -4.82
C GLN A 81 -11.95 -15.83 -4.16
N GLU A 82 -11.36 -16.74 -4.94
CA GLU A 82 -10.80 -18.01 -4.44
C GLU A 82 -9.53 -17.83 -3.58
N THR A 83 -8.73 -16.79 -3.83
CA THR A 83 -7.49 -16.51 -3.07
C THR A 83 -7.64 -15.37 -2.06
N ARG A 84 -8.79 -14.70 -2.06
CA ARG A 84 -9.05 -13.47 -1.30
C ARG A 84 -8.94 -13.69 0.21
N ASP A 85 -9.53 -14.76 0.72
CA ASP A 85 -9.59 -15.00 2.16
C ASP A 85 -8.20 -15.23 2.74
N ALA A 86 -7.35 -15.99 2.04
CA ALA A 86 -5.95 -16.19 2.41
C ALA A 86 -5.16 -14.87 2.41
N ALA A 87 -5.36 -14.02 1.39
CA ALA A 87 -4.68 -12.73 1.29
C ALA A 87 -5.12 -11.75 2.39
N ILE A 88 -6.41 -11.72 2.73
CA ILE A 88 -6.95 -10.92 3.84
C ILE A 88 -6.32 -11.38 5.16
N LEU A 89 -6.26 -12.69 5.43
CA LEU A 89 -5.66 -13.23 6.65
C LEU A 89 -4.20 -12.80 6.80
N VAL A 90 -3.39 -12.95 5.74
CA VAL A 90 -1.98 -12.52 5.76
C VAL A 90 -1.87 -11.01 6.00
N THR A 91 -2.71 -10.20 5.34
CA THR A 91 -2.73 -8.75 5.53
C THR A 91 -3.04 -8.38 6.98
N VAL A 92 -4.06 -9.01 7.56
CA VAL A 92 -4.48 -8.80 8.95
C VAL A 92 -3.33 -9.17 9.90
N LEU A 93 -2.71 -10.34 9.72
CA LEU A 93 -1.58 -10.78 10.55
C LEU A 93 -0.40 -9.80 10.49
N VAL A 94 0.00 -9.38 9.28
CA VAL A 94 1.09 -8.40 9.10
C VAL A 94 0.72 -7.07 9.75
N ASN A 95 -0.53 -6.63 9.65
CA ASN A 95 -1.01 -5.41 10.30
C ASN A 95 -0.87 -5.50 11.83
N TRP A 96 -1.35 -6.58 12.45
CA TRP A 96 -1.27 -6.76 13.91
C TRP A 96 0.16 -6.88 14.41
N ILE A 97 1.01 -7.64 13.71
CA ILE A 97 2.43 -7.76 14.06
C ILE A 97 3.12 -6.40 13.98
N SER A 98 2.84 -5.62 12.93
CA SER A 98 3.41 -4.27 12.77
C SER A 98 2.98 -3.35 13.91
N GLN A 99 1.70 -3.40 14.33
CA GLN A 99 1.21 -2.63 15.46
C GLN A 99 1.90 -3.02 16.78
N ILE A 100 2.14 -4.32 17.01
CA ILE A 100 2.86 -4.79 18.20
C ILE A 100 4.29 -4.26 18.19
N ILE A 101 5.01 -4.37 17.07
CA ILE A 101 6.39 -3.89 16.93
C ILE A 101 6.48 -2.39 17.20
N VAL A 102 5.58 -1.60 16.60
CA VAL A 102 5.56 -0.14 16.79
C VAL A 102 5.20 0.22 18.23
N SER A 103 4.18 -0.41 18.81
CA SER A 103 3.73 -0.13 20.17
C SER A 103 4.81 -0.46 21.20
N LEU A 104 5.44 -1.63 21.09
CA LEU A 104 6.52 -2.02 21.98
C LEU A 104 7.75 -1.15 21.77
N GLY A 105 8.16 -0.92 20.51
CA GLY A 105 9.37 -0.20 20.11
C GLY A 105 9.35 1.30 20.36
N TYR A 106 8.16 1.92 20.37
CA TYR A 106 8.03 3.37 20.56
C TYR A 106 8.50 3.83 21.95
N MET A 107 8.28 3.02 22.99
CA MET A 107 8.72 3.33 24.36
C MET A 107 10.25 3.46 24.45
N GLN A 108 11.00 2.54 23.83
CA GLN A 108 12.46 2.62 23.80
C GLN A 108 12.90 3.78 22.90
N LEU A 109 12.22 3.99 21.77
CA LEU A 109 12.54 5.11 20.88
C LEU A 109 12.41 6.47 21.59
N LEU A 110 11.38 6.63 22.41
CA LEU A 110 11.19 7.82 23.23
C LEU A 110 12.32 8.00 24.26
N ALA A 111 12.82 6.91 24.85
CA ALA A 111 13.93 6.95 25.80
C ALA A 111 15.25 7.40 25.15
N TYR A 112 15.54 6.93 23.94
CA TYR A 112 16.79 7.25 23.23
C TYR A 112 16.75 8.60 22.48
N LEU A 113 15.69 8.86 21.70
CA LEU A 113 15.60 10.01 20.80
C LEU A 113 14.87 11.21 21.41
N LYS A 114 14.10 11.02 22.49
CA LYS A 114 13.34 12.08 23.17
C LYS A 114 12.51 12.93 22.20
N ASP A 115 12.88 14.19 22.02
CA ASP A 115 12.17 15.17 21.18
C ASP A 115 12.25 14.82 19.67
N PHE A 116 13.19 13.95 19.26
CA PHE A 116 13.36 13.47 17.88
C PHE A 116 12.73 12.10 17.61
N SER A 117 11.92 11.58 18.53
CA SER A 117 11.28 10.25 18.44
C SER A 117 10.39 10.05 17.21
N PHE A 118 9.94 11.13 16.56
CA PHE A 118 9.11 11.07 15.34
C PHE A 118 9.92 10.93 14.03
N ILE A 119 11.23 11.20 14.02
CA ILE A 119 12.06 11.15 12.81
C ILE A 119 12.00 9.79 12.09
N PRO A 120 12.10 8.63 12.77
CA PRO A 120 12.02 7.34 12.09
C PRO A 120 10.69 7.13 11.36
N PHE A 121 9.57 7.62 11.94
CA PHE A 121 8.26 7.56 11.30
C PHE A 121 8.17 8.47 10.09
N THR A 122 8.78 9.66 10.14
CA THR A 122 8.88 10.57 8.99
C THR A 122 9.64 9.92 7.83
N VAL A 123 10.76 9.25 8.11
CA VAL A 123 11.55 8.53 7.09
C VAL A 123 10.75 7.36 6.50
N LEU A 124 10.10 6.56 7.34
CA LEU A 124 9.24 5.45 6.89
C LEU A 124 8.08 5.97 6.02
N LEU A 125 7.43 7.07 6.41
CA LEU A 125 6.37 7.71 5.62
C LEU A 125 6.90 8.18 4.25
N ALA A 126 8.08 8.78 4.19
CA ALA A 126 8.69 9.19 2.92
C ALA A 126 8.94 7.98 2.00
N ILE A 127 9.47 6.89 2.55
CA ILE A 127 9.69 5.64 1.80
C ILE A 127 8.34 5.09 1.32
N PHE A 128 7.31 5.04 2.16
CA PHE A 128 5.98 4.57 1.76
C PHE A 128 5.35 5.44 0.67
N ILE A 129 5.46 6.77 0.78
CA ILE A 129 4.99 7.68 -0.27
C ILE A 129 5.70 7.40 -1.59
N ALA A 130 7.03 7.24 -1.57
CA ALA A 130 7.81 6.95 -2.77
C ALA A 130 7.43 5.59 -3.39
N LEU A 131 7.31 4.56 -2.57
CA LEU A 131 6.91 3.22 -3.01
C LEU A 131 5.49 3.24 -3.58
N LEU A 132 4.51 3.84 -2.89
CA LEU A 132 3.13 3.91 -3.36
C LEU A 132 3.01 4.78 -4.62
N TYR A 133 3.77 5.86 -4.72
CA TYR A 133 3.77 6.66 -5.95
C TYR A 133 4.26 5.85 -7.16
N ARG A 134 5.28 5.00 -6.96
CA ARG A 134 5.93 4.19 -8.00
C ARG A 134 5.18 2.91 -8.37
N TYR A 135 4.62 2.22 -7.37
CA TYR A 135 4.08 0.86 -7.48
C TYR A 135 2.56 0.78 -7.36
N LEU A 136 1.86 1.85 -6.96
CA LEU A 136 0.40 1.84 -6.90
C LEU A 136 -0.19 2.33 -8.25
N PRO A 137 -0.59 1.42 -9.16
CA PRO A 137 -1.35 1.81 -10.34
C PRO A 137 -2.72 2.40 -9.92
N GLU A 138 -3.27 3.30 -10.73
CA GLU A 138 -4.61 3.83 -10.48
C GLU A 138 -5.65 2.72 -10.66
N THR A 139 -6.25 2.24 -9.56
CA THR A 139 -7.32 1.22 -9.59
C THR A 139 -8.70 1.79 -9.93
N ASN A 140 -8.80 3.08 -10.28
CA ASN A 140 -10.09 3.73 -10.46
C ASN A 140 -10.66 3.45 -11.86
N GLY A 141 -11.64 2.54 -11.94
CA GLY A 141 -12.43 2.27 -13.15
C GLY A 141 -11.91 1.16 -14.06
N ARG A 142 -10.93 0.35 -13.62
CA ARG A 142 -10.44 -0.83 -14.36
C ARG A 142 -10.95 -2.12 -13.73
N SER A 143 -11.26 -3.11 -14.57
CA SER A 143 -11.73 -4.41 -14.07
C SER A 143 -10.59 -5.15 -13.33
N PRO A 144 -10.88 -5.99 -12.32
CA PRO A 144 -9.85 -6.78 -11.62
C PRO A 144 -8.94 -7.58 -12.57
N ARG A 145 -9.48 -8.01 -13.72
CA ARG A 145 -8.75 -8.76 -14.76
C ARG A 145 -7.69 -7.91 -15.48
N GLU A 146 -7.92 -6.61 -15.67
CA GLU A 146 -6.93 -5.71 -16.29
C GLU A 146 -5.76 -5.42 -15.36
N VAL A 147 -6.00 -5.38 -14.04
CA VAL A 147 -4.94 -5.20 -13.02
C VAL A 147 -4.08 -6.46 -12.93
N GLU A 148 -4.69 -7.64 -13.02
CA GLU A 148 -3.97 -8.92 -13.09
C GLU A 148 -3.13 -9.05 -14.38
N GLU A 149 -3.67 -8.64 -15.53
CA GLU A 149 -2.92 -8.62 -16.80
C GLU A 149 -1.73 -7.65 -16.79
N ASP A 150 -1.86 -6.47 -16.17
CA ASP A 150 -0.74 -5.52 -16.05
C ASP A 150 0.34 -6.04 -15.10
N PHE A 151 -0.03 -6.72 -14.00
CA PHE A 151 0.93 -7.39 -13.10
C PHE A 151 1.62 -8.58 -13.76
N LEU A 152 0.90 -9.38 -14.56
CA LEU A 152 1.45 -10.49 -15.33
C LEU A 152 2.38 -9.99 -16.45
N LYS A 153 2.02 -8.91 -17.17
CA LYS A 153 2.89 -8.30 -18.18
C LYS A 153 4.14 -7.68 -17.57
N ALA A 154 4.04 -7.07 -16.40
CA ALA A 154 5.21 -6.55 -15.67
C ALA A 154 6.14 -7.68 -15.19
N THR A 155 5.58 -8.81 -14.74
CA THR A 155 6.33 -10.01 -14.34
C THR A 155 6.97 -10.71 -15.55
N THR A 156 6.27 -10.75 -16.69
CA THR A 156 6.77 -11.37 -17.93
C THR A 156 7.85 -10.51 -18.60
N ARG A 157 7.89 -9.20 -18.39
CA ARG A 157 9.01 -8.34 -18.86
C ARG A 157 10.35 -8.62 -18.15
N GLY A 158 10.34 -9.31 -17.01
CA GLY A 158 11.55 -9.80 -16.32
C GLY A 158 11.97 -11.23 -16.70
N LEU A 159 11.11 -11.98 -17.39
CA LEU A 159 11.36 -13.34 -17.86
C LEU A 159 11.35 -13.31 -19.39
N SER A 160 12.54 -13.33 -19.98
CA SER A 160 12.74 -13.44 -21.43
C SER A 160 11.75 -14.45 -22.08
N PRO A 161 11.28 -14.20 -23.32
CA PRO A 161 10.24 -14.99 -23.96
C PRO A 161 10.79 -16.34 -24.39
N VAL A 162 10.86 -17.30 -23.47
CA VAL A 162 11.29 -18.69 -23.76
C VAL A 162 10.09 -19.63 -23.94
N SER A 163 8.86 -19.21 -23.65
CA SER A 163 7.71 -20.13 -23.64
C SER A 163 6.91 -20.21 -24.95
N SER A 164 7.09 -19.30 -25.92
CA SER A 164 6.27 -19.31 -27.13
C SER A 164 6.78 -20.25 -28.23
N GLN A 165 8.05 -20.64 -28.20
CA GLN A 165 8.61 -21.63 -29.14
C GLN A 165 8.33 -23.08 -28.71
N ASN A 166 8.35 -23.37 -27.40
CA ASN A 166 8.19 -24.74 -26.92
C ASN A 166 6.74 -25.26 -27.05
N VAL A 167 5.73 -24.39 -26.93
CA VAL A 167 4.33 -24.81 -27.08
C VAL A 167 3.99 -25.13 -28.54
N GLN A 168 4.50 -24.34 -29.49
CA GLN A 168 4.31 -24.63 -30.92
C GLN A 168 5.09 -25.88 -31.37
N GLU A 169 6.26 -26.16 -30.80
CA GLU A 169 7.04 -27.34 -31.17
C GLU A 169 6.48 -28.64 -30.60
N VAL A 170 5.89 -28.61 -29.39
CA VAL A 170 5.21 -29.78 -28.79
C VAL A 170 3.92 -30.12 -29.53
N ASP A 171 3.17 -29.11 -29.99
CA ASP A 171 1.94 -29.28 -30.78
C ASP A 171 2.25 -29.83 -32.19
N ARG A 172 3.35 -29.36 -32.81
CA ARG A 172 3.83 -29.90 -34.10
C ARG A 172 4.31 -31.35 -34.02
N ARG A 173 4.79 -31.81 -32.86
CA ARG A 173 5.18 -33.22 -32.63
C ARG A 173 3.96 -34.12 -32.39
N HIS A 174 2.91 -33.62 -31.74
CA HIS A 174 1.68 -34.39 -31.52
C HIS A 174 0.83 -34.54 -32.79
N GLY A 175 0.75 -33.49 -33.63
CA GLY A 175 0.06 -33.58 -34.93
C GLY A 175 0.68 -34.62 -35.87
N LYS A 176 2.01 -34.66 -35.97
CA LYS A 176 2.72 -35.64 -36.83
C LYS A 176 2.60 -37.09 -36.35
N SER A 177 2.36 -37.33 -35.07
CA SER A 177 2.22 -38.70 -34.54
C SER A 177 0.84 -39.30 -34.79
N SER A 178 -0.21 -38.47 -34.88
CA SER A 178 -1.57 -38.92 -35.24
C SER A 178 -1.67 -39.29 -36.72
N ASP A 179 -1.07 -38.50 -37.61
CA ASP A 179 -1.15 -38.74 -39.06
C ASP A 179 -0.41 -40.02 -39.50
N ALA A 180 0.64 -40.41 -38.76
CA ALA A 180 1.39 -41.65 -39.03
C ALA A 180 0.61 -42.93 -38.65
N LEU A 181 -0.39 -42.84 -37.75
CA LEU A 181 -1.21 -43.98 -37.33
C LEU A 181 -2.40 -44.24 -38.27
N VAL A 182 -2.83 -43.24 -39.06
CA VAL A 182 -4.00 -43.35 -39.96
C VAL A 182 -3.64 -43.95 -41.32
N LEU A 183 -2.37 -43.92 -41.74
CA LEU A 183 -1.91 -44.49 -43.02
C LEU A 183 -1.39 -45.94 -42.92
N GLY A 184 -1.55 -46.58 -41.76
CA GLY A 184 -0.98 -47.91 -41.45
C GLY A 184 -1.96 -49.09 -41.47
N TYR A 185 -3.20 -48.92 -41.95
CA TYR A 185 -4.18 -50.01 -42.12
C TYR A 185 -5.04 -49.79 -43.37
#